data_AF-A0A3R6N9S1-F1
#
_entry.id   AF-A0A3R6N9S1-F1
#
_cell.length_a   1.000
_cell.length_b   1.000
_cell.length_c   1.000
_cell.angle_alpha   90.00
_cell.angle_beta   90.00
_cell.angle_gamma   90.00
#
_symmetry.space_group_name_H-M   'P 1'
#
loop_
_entity.id
_entity.type
_entity.pdbx_description
1 polymer ?
#
loop_
_entity_poly.entity_id
_entity_poly.type
_entity_poly.pdbx_seq_one_letter_code
_entity_poly.pdbx_strand_id
1 'polypeptide(L)'
;MKQHRMRIKSTGLFFLLCFWLLFVFPSYAMDAPGSGGKNWSYGKDHHWTYRDQDGQLHTGWLYYEGEWYWFDEHGWMQTGGTRTIDGIRYFFFSNGHMAHNQYVDLKFLGEDGQEDKKGEIRVIGTRKPDSEDKDLITDYLYEVPRGWIRQFVKDGWQFLFYTKKTYFEAPSTSSGIYYVRYSTDRRYKKVKFCDADSILQAFGEYVAYKAGCYRGDSAVMQEYWKVSPVLERILEIPDYYAEDAGFCFGTLFSAYVSGEKTEELRRKFPELCEKLEMILHQKEEPADHSASSSHVS
;
A
#
# COMPACT_ATOMS: atom_id res chain seq x y z
N MET A 1 23.35 -67.66 29.36
CA MET A 1 24.42 -68.09 28.42
C MET A 1 24.24 -67.35 27.10
N LYS A 2 25.26 -66.57 26.71
CA LYS A 2 25.73 -66.21 25.34
C LYS A 2 24.69 -65.62 24.36
N GLN A 3 24.91 -64.52 23.63
CA GLN A 3 26.14 -63.75 23.40
C GLN A 3 25.77 -62.38 22.80
N HIS A 4 26.53 -61.37 23.20
CA HIS A 4 26.69 -60.05 22.61
C HIS A 4 27.02 -60.09 21.11
N ARG A 5 26.52 -59.11 20.33
CA ARG A 5 27.37 -58.38 19.39
C ARG A 5 27.11 -56.88 19.52
N MET A 6 28.19 -56.17 19.82
CA MET A 6 28.31 -54.73 19.98
C MET A 6 28.60 -54.03 18.64
N ARG A 7 28.20 -52.75 18.60
CA ARG A 7 28.84 -51.53 18.02
C ARG A 7 29.15 -51.50 16.52
N ILE A 8 28.79 -50.36 15.91
CA ILE A 8 29.73 -49.29 15.49
C ILE A 8 29.03 -47.93 15.68
N LYS A 9 29.79 -46.96 16.19
CA LYS A 9 29.43 -45.54 16.29
C LYS A 9 29.92 -44.81 15.03
N SER A 10 29.12 -43.92 14.46
CA SER A 10 29.59 -42.71 13.77
C SER A 10 28.59 -41.59 14.09
N THR A 11 28.87 -40.67 15.02
CA THR A 11 29.52 -39.37 14.74
C THR A 11 29.34 -38.92 13.29
N GLY A 12 28.32 -38.10 13.09
CA GLY A 12 28.06 -37.32 11.89
C GLY A 12 27.36 -36.04 12.31
N LEU A 13 28.13 -35.15 12.96
CA LEU A 13 27.79 -33.74 13.12
C LEU A 13 27.77 -33.15 11.70
N PHE A 14 26.60 -32.84 11.16
CA PHE A 14 26.47 -31.93 10.01
C PHE A 14 25.75 -30.67 10.49
N PHE A 15 26.52 -29.84 11.20
CA PHE A 15 26.45 -28.40 11.00
C PHE A 15 26.79 -28.13 9.52
N LEU A 16 26.13 -27.14 8.89
CA LEU A 16 26.24 -26.65 7.50
C LEU A 16 24.94 -26.96 6.74
N LEU A 17 24.07 -26.01 6.41
CA LEU A 17 24.20 -24.56 6.32
C LEU A 17 22.80 -23.99 6.59
N CYS A 18 22.62 -23.31 7.72
CA CYS A 18 21.75 -22.13 7.75
C CYS A 18 22.39 -21.11 6.82
N PHE A 19 22.21 -21.30 5.51
CA PHE A 19 22.21 -20.20 4.56
C PHE A 19 20.82 -19.60 4.79
N TRP A 20 20.64 -18.63 5.68
CA TRP A 20 20.94 -17.23 5.36
C TRP A 20 20.67 -16.92 3.88
N LEU A 21 19.58 -17.47 3.32
CA LEU A 21 18.64 -16.58 2.67
C LEU A 21 18.23 -15.60 3.76
N LEU A 22 18.97 -14.49 3.82
CA LEU A 22 18.31 -13.21 3.75
C LEU A 22 17.27 -13.38 2.62
N PHE A 23 16.08 -13.88 2.96
CA PHE A 23 14.92 -13.11 2.59
C PHE A 23 15.27 -11.73 3.10
N VAL A 24 15.89 -10.96 2.20
CA VAL A 24 15.54 -9.56 2.07
C VAL A 24 14.03 -9.64 1.92
N PHE A 25 13.32 -9.67 3.07
CA PHE A 25 12.05 -8.99 3.16
C PHE A 25 12.33 -7.72 2.39
N PRO A 26 11.60 -7.40 1.32
CA PRO A 26 11.69 -6.06 0.77
C PRO A 26 11.45 -5.18 1.98
N SER A 27 12.53 -4.60 2.51
CA SER A 27 12.40 -3.52 3.44
C SER A 27 11.62 -2.55 2.60
N TYR A 28 10.37 -2.27 3.00
CA TYR A 28 9.62 -1.12 2.52
C TYR A 28 10.43 0.11 2.93
N ALA A 29 11.56 0.29 2.27
CA ALA A 29 12.42 1.42 2.37
C ALA A 29 11.67 2.45 1.55
N MET A 30 10.76 3.16 2.21
CA MET A 30 10.13 4.33 1.62
C MET A 30 11.27 5.19 1.05
N ASP A 31 11.16 5.48 -0.24
CA ASP A 31 12.20 6.16 -1.00
C ASP A 31 12.58 7.51 -0.35
N ALA A 32 13.74 8.04 -0.75
CA ALA A 32 14.17 9.37 -0.36
C ALA A 32 13.05 10.42 -0.63
N PRO A 33 12.87 11.41 0.26
CA PRO A 33 11.84 12.43 0.12
C PRO A 33 11.95 13.17 -1.22
N GLY A 34 10.80 13.51 -1.80
CA GLY A 34 10.71 14.34 -3.01
C GLY A 34 11.58 13.86 -4.18
N SER A 35 11.70 12.54 -4.36
CA SER A 35 12.51 11.86 -5.39
C SER A 35 13.99 12.27 -5.46
N GLY A 36 14.51 12.93 -4.41
CA GLY A 36 15.85 13.50 -4.42
C GLY A 36 16.01 14.70 -5.37
N GLY A 37 14.97 15.52 -5.53
CA GLY A 37 15.00 16.75 -6.32
C GLY A 37 16.17 17.68 -5.94
N LYS A 38 16.58 18.57 -6.85
CA LYS A 38 17.84 19.37 -6.74
C LYS A 38 18.01 20.18 -5.45
N ASN A 39 16.92 20.48 -4.76
CA ASN A 39 16.90 21.28 -3.54
C ASN A 39 16.96 20.44 -2.25
N TRP A 40 16.78 19.12 -2.36
CA TRP A 40 16.88 18.18 -1.26
C TRP A 40 18.33 17.81 -1.00
N SER A 41 18.73 17.76 0.27
CA SER A 41 20.04 17.25 0.63
C SER A 41 20.01 16.46 1.93
N TYR A 42 20.75 15.35 1.95
CA TYR A 42 20.92 14.52 3.14
C TYR A 42 22.25 14.86 3.82
N GLY A 43 22.16 15.41 5.02
CA GLY A 43 23.30 15.88 5.79
C GLY A 43 24.07 14.76 6.50
N LYS A 44 25.26 15.09 7.01
CA LYS A 44 26.11 14.17 7.79
C LYS A 44 25.54 13.83 9.18
N ASP A 45 24.66 14.68 9.63
CA ASP A 45 23.81 14.60 10.82
C ASP A 45 22.61 13.65 10.61
N HIS A 46 22.51 12.98 9.46
CA HIS A 46 21.46 12.00 9.14
C HIS A 46 20.05 12.59 9.06
N HIS A 47 19.96 13.86 8.66
CA HIS A 47 18.70 14.56 8.42
C HIS A 47 18.58 15.00 6.97
N TRP A 48 17.36 14.92 6.44
CA TRP A 48 17.00 15.57 5.18
C TRP A 48 16.75 17.06 5.42
N THR A 49 17.21 17.87 4.49
CA THR A 49 17.04 19.32 4.47
C THR A 49 16.56 19.73 3.08
N TYR A 50 15.86 20.86 2.99
CA TYR A 50 15.42 21.45 1.74
C TYR A 50 15.94 22.89 1.63
N ARG A 51 16.42 23.28 0.45
CA ARG A 51 16.84 24.66 0.17
C ARG A 51 15.81 25.38 -0.70
N ASP A 52 15.39 26.54 -0.25
CA ASP A 52 14.54 27.43 -1.04
C ASP A 52 15.30 28.01 -2.24
N GLN A 53 14.59 28.68 -3.15
CA GLN A 53 15.17 29.27 -4.36
C GLN A 53 16.30 30.26 -4.06
N ASP A 54 16.23 30.95 -2.90
CA ASP A 54 17.24 31.89 -2.44
C ASP A 54 18.45 31.21 -1.77
N GLY A 55 18.48 29.88 -1.74
CA GLY A 55 19.58 29.07 -1.19
C GLY A 55 19.59 28.91 0.33
N GLN A 56 18.62 29.51 1.03
CA GLN A 56 18.44 29.35 2.48
C GLN A 56 17.81 27.99 2.82
N LEU A 57 18.07 27.49 4.03
CA LEU A 57 17.40 26.29 4.53
C LEU A 57 15.94 26.59 4.82
N HIS A 58 15.06 25.73 4.30
CA HIS A 58 13.63 25.81 4.56
C HIS A 58 13.33 25.38 5.99
N THR A 59 12.40 26.07 6.63
CA THR A 59 11.86 25.74 7.95
C THR A 59 10.34 25.83 7.89
N GLY A 60 9.65 25.03 8.68
CA GLY A 60 8.19 24.96 8.68
C GLY A 60 7.60 24.02 7.61
N TRP A 61 6.36 24.30 7.22
CA TRP A 61 5.59 23.48 6.28
C TRP A 61 6.05 23.67 4.83
N LEU A 62 6.36 22.56 4.17
CA LEU A 62 6.65 22.51 2.74
C LEU A 62 5.64 21.60 2.04
N TYR A 63 4.99 22.12 1.00
CA TYR A 63 4.25 21.29 0.04
C TYR A 63 5.10 21.07 -1.21
N TYR A 64 5.42 19.82 -1.51
CA TYR A 64 6.28 19.45 -2.62
C TYR A 64 5.79 18.15 -3.27
N GLU A 65 5.56 18.18 -4.59
CA GLU A 65 5.11 17.03 -5.39
C GLU A 65 3.87 16.29 -4.82
N GLY A 66 2.89 17.03 -4.30
CA GLY A 66 1.65 16.44 -3.77
C GLY A 66 1.72 16.05 -2.30
N GLU A 67 2.87 16.26 -1.65
CA GLU A 67 3.14 15.81 -0.30
C GLU A 67 3.49 16.97 0.63
N TRP A 68 3.04 16.86 1.88
CA TRP A 68 3.38 17.80 2.95
C TRP A 68 4.54 17.28 3.77
N TYR A 69 5.48 18.16 4.06
CA TYR A 69 6.64 17.92 4.90
C TYR A 69 6.72 19.01 5.97
N TRP A 70 7.39 18.71 7.08
CA TRP A 70 7.68 19.71 8.11
C TRP A 70 9.16 19.72 8.45
N PHE A 71 9.76 20.90 8.45
CA PHE A 71 11.14 21.14 8.83
C PHE A 71 11.17 21.90 10.16
N ASP A 72 12.01 21.45 11.09
CA ASP A 72 12.18 22.18 12.36
C ASP A 72 12.98 23.48 12.19
N GLU A 73 13.23 24.18 13.30
CA GLU A 73 13.97 25.45 13.34
C GLU A 73 15.43 25.33 12.85
N HIS A 74 15.98 24.11 12.77
CA HIS A 74 17.31 23.83 12.23
C HIS A 74 17.26 23.45 10.74
N GLY A 75 16.08 23.39 10.15
CA GLY A 75 15.86 22.96 8.78
C GLY A 75 15.94 21.44 8.61
N TRP A 76 15.75 20.67 9.68
CA TRP A 76 15.71 19.21 9.62
C TRP A 76 14.28 18.70 9.41
N MET A 77 14.10 17.90 8.36
CA MET A 77 12.83 17.26 8.05
C MET A 77 12.42 16.29 9.16
N GLN A 78 11.18 16.42 9.62
CA GLN A 78 10.59 15.50 10.58
C GLN A 78 10.06 14.25 9.86
N THR A 79 10.40 13.09 10.42
CA THR A 79 10.01 11.78 9.89
C THR A 79 9.62 10.83 11.01
N GLY A 80 8.99 9.71 10.65
CA GLY A 80 8.87 8.53 11.50
C GLY A 80 8.11 8.77 12.80
N GLY A 81 6.83 9.13 12.69
CA GLY A 81 5.90 9.18 13.82
C GLY A 81 5.22 10.52 14.04
N THR A 82 4.61 10.68 15.21
CA THR A 82 3.85 11.89 15.54
C THR A 82 4.76 13.05 15.95
N ARG A 83 4.43 14.26 15.50
CA ARG A 83 4.98 15.53 15.98
C ARG A 83 3.84 16.46 16.39
N THR A 84 4.13 17.32 17.36
CA THR A 84 3.21 18.39 17.78
C THR A 84 3.73 19.69 17.19
N ILE A 85 2.94 20.31 16.32
CA ILE A 85 3.25 21.55 15.62
C ILE A 85 2.11 22.52 15.98
N ASP A 86 2.44 23.64 16.62
CA ASP A 86 1.48 24.65 17.07
C ASP A 86 0.30 24.08 17.90
N GLY A 87 0.59 23.06 18.71
CA GLY A 87 -0.40 22.38 19.55
C GLY A 87 -1.25 21.31 18.84
N ILE A 88 -1.07 21.11 17.53
CA ILE A 88 -1.76 20.11 16.72
C ILE A 88 -0.83 18.92 16.46
N ARG A 89 -1.36 17.69 16.50
CA ARG A 89 -0.60 16.46 16.28
C ARG A 89 -0.69 16.02 14.82
N TYR A 90 0.47 15.84 14.20
CA TYR A 90 0.62 15.35 12.82
C TYR A 90 1.45 14.08 12.81
N PHE A 91 1.11 13.12 11.96
CA PHE A 91 1.93 11.93 11.74
C PHE A 91 2.75 12.09 10.46
N PHE A 92 4.04 11.78 10.52
CA PHE A 92 4.94 11.75 9.38
C PHE A 92 5.45 10.33 9.16
N PHE A 93 5.40 9.86 7.91
CA PHE A 93 6.00 8.61 7.49
C PHE A 93 7.54 8.69 7.54
N SER A 94 8.23 7.56 7.35
CA SER A 94 9.69 7.50 7.44
C SER A 94 10.40 8.34 6.37
N ASN A 95 9.75 8.55 5.22
CA ASN A 95 10.19 9.46 4.16
C ASN A 95 9.77 10.92 4.37
N GLY A 96 9.15 11.25 5.51
CA GLY A 96 8.74 12.62 5.86
C GLY A 96 7.43 13.08 5.24
N HIS A 97 6.72 12.24 4.49
CA HIS A 97 5.38 12.58 4.06
C HIS A 97 4.46 12.68 5.28
N MET A 98 3.76 13.80 5.42
CA MET A 98 2.66 13.90 6.37
C MET A 98 1.56 12.94 5.93
N ALA A 99 0.96 12.23 6.88
CA ALA A 99 -0.22 11.43 6.61
C ALA A 99 -1.45 12.34 6.45
N HIS A 100 -1.65 12.87 5.24
CA HIS A 100 -2.92 13.46 4.79
C HIS A 100 -3.61 12.51 3.82
N ASN A 101 -4.95 12.49 3.87
CA ASN A 101 -5.78 11.59 3.08
C ASN A 101 -5.26 10.15 3.13
N GLN A 102 -4.89 9.69 4.32
CA GLN A 102 -4.18 8.43 4.48
C GLN A 102 -4.51 7.71 5.78
N TYR A 103 -4.35 6.39 5.78
CA TYR A 103 -4.50 5.55 6.95
C TYR A 103 -3.18 5.39 7.71
N VAL A 104 -3.26 5.47 9.04
CA VAL A 104 -2.20 5.12 9.98
C VAL A 104 -2.84 4.25 11.07
N ASP A 105 -2.31 3.05 11.27
CA ASP A 105 -2.98 1.95 11.97
C ASP A 105 -4.38 1.68 11.36
N LEU A 106 -5.43 2.02 12.12
CA LEU A 106 -6.84 1.88 11.73
C LEU A 106 -7.51 3.25 11.56
N LYS A 107 -6.75 4.33 11.75
CA LYS A 107 -7.26 5.69 11.74
C LYS A 107 -7.10 6.26 10.35
N PHE A 108 -8.09 7.03 9.92
CA PHE A 108 -7.97 7.85 8.72
C PHE A 108 -7.58 9.27 9.13
N LEU A 109 -6.49 9.77 8.57
CA LEU A 109 -6.08 11.16 8.68
C LEU A 109 -6.52 11.89 7.41
N GLY A 110 -7.33 12.94 7.61
CA GLY A 110 -7.98 13.70 6.55
C GLY A 110 -7.00 14.58 5.76
N GLU A 111 -7.55 15.45 4.93
CA GLU A 111 -6.78 16.35 4.06
C GLU A 111 -5.86 17.30 4.84
N ASP A 112 -6.27 17.69 6.04
CA ASP A 112 -5.50 18.54 6.96
C ASP A 112 -4.53 17.74 7.86
N GLY A 113 -4.38 16.43 7.64
CA GLY A 113 -3.53 15.55 8.44
C GLY A 113 -4.08 15.21 9.83
N GLN A 114 -5.32 15.60 10.15
CA GLN A 114 -5.97 15.31 11.42
C GLN A 114 -6.90 14.10 11.34
N GLU A 115 -7.14 13.45 12.46
CA GLU A 115 -7.98 12.25 12.52
C GLU A 115 -9.45 12.55 12.15
N ASP A 116 -9.95 11.94 11.06
CA ASP A 116 -11.38 11.93 10.71
C ASP A 116 -11.99 10.55 10.99
N LYS A 117 -12.72 10.49 12.11
CA LYS A 117 -13.42 9.28 12.59
C LYS A 117 -14.44 8.71 11.60
N LYS A 118 -14.89 9.48 10.60
CA LYS A 118 -15.83 8.96 9.59
C LYS A 118 -15.16 7.96 8.64
N GLY A 119 -13.85 8.13 8.41
CA GLY A 119 -13.05 7.27 7.54
C GLY A 119 -12.39 6.09 8.23
N GLU A 120 -12.44 5.99 9.57
CA GLU A 120 -11.73 4.94 10.31
C GLU A 120 -12.09 3.50 9.86
N ILE A 121 -11.11 2.61 9.94
CA ILE A 121 -11.30 1.18 9.70
C ILE A 121 -12.03 0.58 10.90
N ARG A 122 -13.20 0.01 10.66
CA ARG A 122 -14.03 -0.56 11.72
C ARG A 122 -13.65 -2.00 11.99
N VAL A 123 -13.28 -2.29 13.23
CA VAL A 123 -12.99 -3.66 13.68
C VAL A 123 -14.29 -4.40 13.98
N ILE A 124 -14.47 -5.56 13.35
CA ILE A 124 -15.60 -6.46 13.55
C ILE A 124 -15.12 -7.76 14.20
N GLY A 125 -15.44 -7.92 15.48
CA GLY A 125 -15.06 -9.09 16.25
C GLY A 125 -14.65 -8.71 17.68
N THR A 126 -14.29 -9.72 18.46
CA THR A 126 -13.84 -9.49 19.86
C THR A 126 -12.32 -9.45 19.99
N ARG A 127 -11.58 -9.96 18.99
CA ARG A 127 -10.12 -9.84 18.94
C ARG A 127 -9.77 -8.44 18.49
N LYS A 128 -8.86 -7.78 19.22
CA LYS A 128 -8.27 -6.51 18.79
C LYS A 128 -7.12 -6.80 17.82
N PRO A 129 -7.00 -6.04 16.72
CA PRO A 129 -5.81 -6.06 15.88
C PRO A 129 -4.56 -5.77 16.72
N ASP A 130 -3.52 -6.56 16.52
CA ASP A 130 -2.19 -6.34 17.10
C ASP A 130 -1.42 -5.28 16.30
N SER A 131 -0.12 -5.10 16.56
CA SER A 131 0.70 -4.14 15.83
C SER A 131 0.97 -4.59 14.40
N GLU A 132 1.19 -5.89 14.17
CA GLU A 132 1.48 -6.43 12.85
C GLU A 132 0.29 -6.22 11.90
N ASP A 133 -0.94 -6.53 12.35
CA ASP A 133 -2.16 -6.24 11.58
C ASP A 133 -2.22 -4.75 11.15
N LYS A 134 -1.86 -3.83 12.04
CA LYS A 134 -1.96 -2.38 11.82
C LYS A 134 -0.85 -1.83 10.94
N ASP A 135 0.36 -2.31 11.14
CA ASP A 135 1.53 -1.93 10.36
C ASP A 135 1.31 -2.38 8.91
N LEU A 136 0.89 -3.64 8.68
CA LEU A 136 0.56 -4.14 7.35
C LEU A 136 -0.56 -3.35 6.67
N ILE A 137 -1.66 -3.03 7.39
CA ILE A 137 -2.74 -2.21 6.83
C ILE A 137 -2.22 -0.82 6.44
N THR A 138 -1.38 -0.22 7.29
CA THR A 138 -0.76 1.09 7.02
C THR A 138 0.10 1.02 5.78
N ASP A 139 1.00 0.04 5.70
CA ASP A 139 1.94 -0.12 4.58
C ASP A 139 1.19 -0.39 3.27
N TYR A 140 0.20 -1.30 3.27
CA TYR A 140 -0.57 -1.58 2.06
C TYR A 140 -1.38 -0.37 1.59
N LEU A 141 -2.05 0.35 2.48
CA LEU A 141 -2.81 1.55 2.08
C LEU A 141 -1.89 2.74 1.76
N TYR A 142 -0.64 2.73 2.25
CA TYR A 142 0.38 3.70 1.88
C TYR A 142 0.68 3.67 0.38
N GLU A 143 0.73 2.48 -0.22
CA GLU A 143 1.01 2.30 -1.65
C GLU A 143 -0.13 2.79 -2.57
N VAL A 144 -1.36 2.92 -2.05
CA VAL A 144 -2.50 3.37 -2.86
C VAL A 144 -2.40 4.87 -3.14
N PRO A 145 -2.58 5.33 -4.40
CA PRO A 145 -2.57 6.76 -4.71
C PRO A 145 -3.57 7.54 -3.86
N ARG A 146 -3.10 8.60 -3.19
CA ARG A 146 -3.90 9.36 -2.19
C ARG A 146 -5.23 9.84 -2.72
N GLY A 147 -5.29 10.22 -4.00
CA GLY A 147 -6.52 10.65 -4.66
C GLY A 147 -7.63 9.59 -4.58
N TRP A 148 -7.28 8.31 -4.69
CA TRP A 148 -8.22 7.20 -4.57
C TRP A 148 -8.67 6.96 -3.12
N ILE A 149 -7.75 7.03 -2.15
CA ILE A 149 -8.08 6.94 -0.71
C ILE A 149 -9.05 8.06 -0.31
N ARG A 150 -8.74 9.30 -0.69
CA ARG A 150 -9.61 10.46 -0.48
C ARG A 150 -11.00 10.25 -1.09
N GLN A 151 -11.07 9.80 -2.34
CA GLN A 151 -12.34 9.56 -3.02
C GLN A 151 -13.15 8.45 -2.34
N PHE A 152 -12.50 7.39 -1.85
CA PHE A 152 -13.15 6.29 -1.14
C PHE A 152 -13.91 6.81 0.09
N VAL A 153 -13.23 7.58 0.95
CA VAL A 153 -13.85 8.16 2.15
C VAL A 153 -14.93 9.17 1.78
N LYS A 154 -14.66 10.06 0.81
CA LYS A 154 -15.61 11.08 0.33
C LYS A 154 -16.90 10.47 -0.24
N ASP A 155 -16.80 9.33 -0.92
CA ASP A 155 -17.94 8.60 -1.47
C ASP A 155 -18.75 7.86 -0.39
N GLY A 156 -18.29 7.87 0.86
CA GLY A 156 -18.91 7.19 2.00
C GLY A 156 -18.65 5.69 2.02
N TRP A 157 -17.58 5.22 1.35
CA TRP A 157 -17.14 3.84 1.51
C TRP A 157 -16.48 3.62 2.87
N GLN A 158 -16.56 2.39 3.37
CA GLN A 158 -16.02 2.03 4.68
C GLN A 158 -15.27 0.70 4.63
N PHE A 159 -14.13 0.68 5.31
CA PHE A 159 -13.39 -0.55 5.59
C PHE A 159 -13.91 -1.23 6.86
N LEU A 160 -14.08 -2.54 6.79
CA LEU A 160 -14.47 -3.39 7.91
C LEU A 160 -13.47 -4.55 8.05
N PHE A 161 -12.70 -4.55 9.13
CA PHE A 161 -11.72 -5.58 9.42
C PHE A 161 -12.29 -6.65 10.36
N TYR A 162 -12.53 -7.85 9.84
CA TYR A 162 -13.13 -8.97 10.55
C TYR A 162 -12.07 -9.85 11.23
N THR A 163 -11.89 -9.70 12.54
CA THR A 163 -10.77 -10.32 13.27
C THR A 163 -10.96 -11.78 13.68
N LYS A 164 -12.16 -12.33 13.47
CA LYS A 164 -12.51 -13.75 13.72
C LYS A 164 -12.81 -14.55 12.45
N LYS A 165 -12.93 -13.88 11.32
CA LYS A 165 -13.21 -14.52 10.04
C LYS A 165 -11.88 -14.91 9.41
N THR A 166 -11.85 -15.99 8.64
CA THR A 166 -10.63 -16.45 7.95
C THR A 166 -10.73 -16.36 6.44
N TYR A 167 -11.94 -16.39 5.89
CA TYR A 167 -12.26 -16.14 4.48
C TYR A 167 -13.74 -15.76 4.34
N PHE A 168 -14.09 -15.07 3.25
CA PHE A 168 -15.45 -14.74 2.85
C PHE A 168 -16.02 -15.75 1.87
N GLU A 169 -15.19 -16.28 0.99
CA GLU A 169 -15.57 -17.27 -0.02
C GLU A 169 -14.46 -18.32 -0.13
N ALA A 170 -14.85 -19.55 -0.46
CA ALA A 170 -13.95 -20.69 -0.61
C ALA A 170 -14.35 -21.53 -1.84
N PRO A 171 -14.33 -20.97 -3.07
CA PRO A 171 -14.69 -21.72 -4.27
C PRO A 171 -13.75 -22.90 -4.52
N SER A 172 -14.31 -23.94 -5.14
CA SER A 172 -13.53 -25.05 -5.69
C SER A 172 -13.01 -24.66 -7.08
N THR A 173 -11.71 -24.74 -7.27
CA THR A 173 -10.98 -24.40 -8.50
C THR A 173 -10.28 -25.64 -9.04
N SER A 174 -9.74 -25.60 -10.26
CA SER A 174 -8.90 -26.69 -10.79
C SER A 174 -7.62 -26.94 -9.97
N SER A 175 -7.14 -25.93 -9.23
CA SER A 175 -5.96 -26.02 -8.35
C SER A 175 -6.29 -26.31 -6.88
N GLY A 176 -7.56 -26.58 -6.54
CA GLY A 176 -8.02 -26.83 -5.18
C GLY A 176 -8.94 -25.74 -4.61
N ILE A 177 -9.08 -25.67 -3.30
CA ILE A 177 -9.91 -24.64 -2.65
C ILE A 177 -9.13 -23.32 -2.62
N TYR A 178 -9.68 -22.28 -3.22
CA TYR A 178 -9.13 -20.93 -3.16
C TYR A 178 -9.86 -20.12 -2.09
N TYR A 179 -9.14 -19.46 -1.18
CA TYR A 179 -9.74 -18.73 -0.06
C TYR A 179 -9.69 -17.22 -0.31
N VAL A 180 -10.85 -16.62 -0.59
CA VAL A 180 -10.97 -15.16 -0.73
C VAL A 180 -11.16 -14.54 0.64
N ARG A 181 -10.24 -13.66 1.05
CA ARG A 181 -10.21 -13.06 2.40
C ARG A 181 -10.82 -11.67 2.50
N TYR A 182 -11.47 -11.22 1.44
CA TYR A 182 -12.19 -9.97 1.38
C TYR A 182 -13.56 -10.12 0.72
N SER A 183 -14.36 -9.05 0.77
CA SER A 183 -15.62 -8.92 0.05
C SER A 183 -15.96 -7.45 -0.17
N THR A 184 -16.29 -7.09 -1.41
CA THR A 184 -16.64 -5.72 -1.82
C THR A 184 -18.14 -5.59 -2.04
N ASP A 185 -18.80 -4.73 -1.28
CA ASP A 185 -20.25 -4.52 -1.32
C ASP A 185 -20.55 -3.13 -1.88
N ARG A 186 -20.90 -3.06 -3.17
CA ARG A 186 -21.19 -1.81 -3.87
C ARG A 186 -22.48 -1.15 -3.40
N ARG A 187 -23.45 -1.94 -2.93
CA ARG A 187 -24.76 -1.45 -2.50
C ARG A 187 -24.65 -0.71 -1.17
N TYR A 188 -23.92 -1.29 -0.22
CA TYR A 188 -23.71 -0.70 1.11
C TYR A 188 -22.37 0.04 1.24
N LYS A 189 -21.61 0.12 0.14
CA LYS A 189 -20.30 0.78 0.02
C LYS A 189 -19.31 0.30 1.08
N LYS A 190 -19.14 -1.02 1.18
CA LYS A 190 -18.25 -1.66 2.16
C LYS A 190 -17.13 -2.42 1.48
N VAL A 191 -15.91 -2.24 1.97
CA VAL A 191 -14.82 -3.18 1.73
C VAL A 191 -14.60 -3.94 3.04
N LYS A 192 -14.88 -5.23 3.02
CA LYS A 192 -14.72 -6.12 4.18
C LYS A 192 -13.49 -6.98 3.94
N PHE A 193 -12.65 -7.14 4.94
CA PHE A 193 -11.47 -8.00 4.85
C PHE A 193 -11.22 -8.69 6.18
N CYS A 194 -10.54 -9.82 6.17
CA CYS A 194 -10.15 -10.54 7.39
C CYS A 194 -8.65 -10.86 7.44
N ASP A 195 -7.90 -10.35 6.48
CA ASP A 195 -6.46 -10.50 6.32
C ASP A 195 -5.91 -9.22 5.69
N ALA A 196 -4.85 -8.64 6.25
CA ALA A 196 -4.31 -7.36 5.82
C ALA A 196 -3.86 -7.42 4.35
N ASP A 197 -3.24 -8.53 3.95
CA ASP A 197 -2.74 -8.78 2.59
C ASP A 197 -3.84 -8.68 1.51
N SER A 198 -5.10 -8.91 1.91
CA SER A 198 -6.23 -8.87 0.98
C SER A 198 -6.80 -7.47 0.73
N ILE A 199 -6.34 -6.46 1.48
CA ILE A 199 -6.92 -5.11 1.45
C ILE A 199 -6.68 -4.42 0.10
N LEU A 200 -5.50 -4.61 -0.50
CA LEU A 200 -5.17 -4.01 -1.80
C LEU A 200 -6.04 -4.55 -2.92
N GLN A 201 -6.20 -5.87 -2.99
CA GLN A 201 -7.08 -6.50 -3.99
C GLN A 201 -8.53 -6.03 -3.81
N ALA A 202 -9.02 -5.98 -2.57
CA ALA A 202 -10.36 -5.51 -2.26
C ALA A 202 -10.57 -4.03 -2.64
N PHE A 203 -9.56 -3.19 -2.38
CA PHE A 203 -9.58 -1.79 -2.78
C PHE A 203 -9.51 -1.64 -4.31
N GLY A 204 -8.72 -2.50 -4.97
CA GLY A 204 -8.65 -2.58 -6.43
C GLY A 204 -10.01 -2.86 -7.08
N GLU A 205 -10.86 -3.69 -6.48
CA GLU A 205 -12.25 -3.87 -6.95
C GLU A 205 -13.11 -2.60 -6.79
N TYR A 206 -12.91 -1.84 -5.73
CA TYR A 206 -13.54 -0.53 -5.58
C TYR A 206 -13.07 0.44 -6.69
N VAL A 207 -11.76 0.46 -6.97
CA VAL A 207 -11.19 1.26 -8.07
C VAL A 207 -11.77 0.81 -9.41
N ALA A 208 -11.86 -0.50 -9.67
CA ALA A 208 -12.48 -1.07 -10.87
C ALA A 208 -13.93 -0.56 -11.04
N TYR A 209 -14.70 -0.55 -9.95
CA TYR A 209 -16.07 -0.06 -9.95
C TYR A 209 -16.15 1.41 -10.30
N LYS A 210 -15.33 2.23 -9.66
CA LYS A 210 -15.35 3.69 -9.86
C LYS A 210 -14.78 4.11 -11.21
N ALA A 211 -13.78 3.39 -11.72
CA ALA A 211 -13.18 3.60 -13.04
C ALA A 211 -14.06 3.07 -14.18
N GLY A 212 -15.11 2.30 -13.87
CA GLY A 212 -16.03 1.76 -14.88
C GLY A 212 -15.50 0.52 -15.59
N CYS A 213 -14.60 -0.25 -14.97
CA CYS A 213 -13.98 -1.43 -15.56
C CYS A 213 -14.98 -2.54 -15.92
N TYR A 214 -16.18 -2.54 -15.33
CA TYR A 214 -17.26 -3.48 -15.64
C TYR A 214 -18.02 -3.15 -16.94
N ARG A 215 -17.73 -2.02 -17.59
CA ARG A 215 -18.35 -1.64 -18.86
C ARG A 215 -17.59 -2.29 -20.01
N GLY A 216 -18.31 -2.68 -21.07
CA GLY A 216 -17.70 -3.34 -22.24
C GLY A 216 -16.73 -2.46 -23.04
N ASP A 217 -16.75 -1.15 -22.83
CA ASP A 217 -15.86 -0.15 -23.42
C ASP A 217 -14.66 0.19 -22.53
N SER A 218 -14.45 -0.51 -21.42
CA SER A 218 -13.28 -0.31 -20.54
C SER A 218 -11.98 -0.64 -21.28
N ALA A 219 -11.20 0.40 -21.61
CA ALA A 219 -9.95 0.25 -22.33
C ALA A 219 -8.93 -0.65 -21.58
N VAL A 220 -8.83 -0.52 -20.26
CA VAL A 220 -7.92 -1.34 -19.45
C VAL A 220 -8.34 -2.81 -19.45
N MET A 221 -9.64 -3.10 -19.38
CA MET A 221 -10.12 -4.49 -19.38
C MET A 221 -10.07 -5.11 -20.77
N GLN A 222 -10.34 -4.34 -21.82
CA GLN A 222 -10.10 -4.81 -23.18
C GLN A 222 -8.64 -5.21 -23.40
N GLU A 223 -7.69 -4.45 -22.85
CA GLU A 223 -6.28 -4.81 -22.92
C GLU A 223 -5.95 -6.03 -22.05
N TYR A 224 -6.48 -6.06 -20.82
CA TYR A 224 -6.36 -7.20 -19.93
C TYR A 224 -6.76 -8.51 -20.64
N TRP A 225 -7.94 -8.54 -21.28
CA TRP A 225 -8.49 -9.74 -21.92
C TRP A 225 -7.68 -10.20 -23.13
N LYS A 226 -6.97 -9.30 -23.84
CA LYS A 226 -6.07 -9.70 -24.92
C LYS A 226 -4.87 -10.50 -24.40
N VAL A 227 -4.38 -10.17 -23.20
CA VAL A 227 -3.16 -10.75 -22.61
C VAL A 227 -3.45 -11.75 -21.49
N SER A 228 -4.72 -11.95 -21.14
CA SER A 228 -5.16 -12.72 -19.98
C SER A 228 -4.59 -14.15 -19.91
N PRO A 229 -4.43 -14.91 -21.03
CA PRO A 229 -3.89 -16.27 -20.94
C PRO A 229 -2.48 -16.32 -20.35
N VAL A 230 -1.65 -15.28 -20.50
CA VAL A 230 -0.32 -15.20 -19.88
C VAL A 230 -0.37 -14.46 -18.55
N LEU A 231 -1.12 -13.37 -18.49
CA LEU A 231 -1.23 -12.51 -17.33
C LEU A 231 -1.85 -13.24 -16.12
N GLU A 232 -2.93 -14.00 -16.29
CA GLU A 232 -3.60 -14.71 -15.19
C GLU A 232 -2.70 -15.73 -14.52
N ARG A 233 -1.77 -16.35 -15.26
CA ARG A 233 -0.75 -17.24 -14.67
C ARG A 233 0.28 -16.49 -13.83
N ILE A 234 0.66 -15.29 -14.27
CA ILE A 234 1.59 -14.41 -13.52
C ILE A 234 0.90 -13.89 -12.26
N LEU A 235 -0.38 -13.53 -12.36
CA LEU A 235 -1.20 -13.05 -11.26
C LEU A 235 -1.77 -14.17 -10.37
N GLU A 236 -1.56 -15.43 -10.75
CA GLU A 236 -2.08 -16.61 -10.04
C GLU A 236 -3.60 -16.58 -9.83
N ILE A 237 -4.32 -16.11 -10.85
CA ILE A 237 -5.78 -16.01 -10.80
C ILE A 237 -6.38 -17.42 -10.96
N PRO A 238 -7.25 -17.86 -10.03
CA PRO A 238 -7.92 -19.14 -10.16
C PRO A 238 -8.95 -19.10 -11.30
N ASP A 239 -9.13 -20.25 -11.96
CA ASP A 239 -10.08 -20.43 -13.08
C ASP A 239 -11.52 -20.01 -12.74
N TYR A 240 -11.95 -20.20 -11.49
CA TYR A 240 -13.25 -19.77 -10.99
C TYR A 240 -13.51 -18.26 -11.18
N TYR A 241 -12.46 -17.43 -11.10
CA TYR A 241 -12.56 -15.97 -11.21
C TYR A 241 -11.98 -15.41 -12.51
N ALA A 242 -11.54 -16.25 -13.46
CA ALA A 242 -10.88 -15.79 -14.68
C ALA A 242 -11.71 -14.78 -15.49
N GLU A 243 -13.03 -14.92 -15.49
CA GLU A 243 -13.95 -14.02 -16.21
C GLU A 243 -14.57 -12.92 -15.31
N ASP A 244 -14.20 -12.86 -14.02
CA ASP A 244 -14.68 -11.81 -13.13
C ASP A 244 -13.80 -10.57 -13.29
N ALA A 245 -14.26 -9.61 -14.09
CA ALA A 245 -13.55 -8.36 -14.35
C ALA A 245 -13.15 -7.60 -13.08
N GLY A 246 -13.93 -7.72 -12.00
CA GLY A 246 -13.65 -7.07 -10.73
C GLY A 246 -12.47 -7.73 -10.04
N PHE A 247 -12.58 -9.03 -9.83
CA PHE A 247 -11.53 -9.83 -9.21
C PHE A 247 -10.22 -9.70 -10.01
N CYS A 248 -10.29 -9.87 -11.33
CA CYS A 248 -9.15 -9.78 -12.24
C CYS A 248 -8.45 -8.42 -12.19
N PHE A 249 -9.22 -7.32 -12.24
CA PHE A 249 -8.65 -5.97 -12.06
C PHE A 249 -8.10 -5.77 -10.65
N GLY A 250 -8.82 -6.22 -9.62
CA GLY A 250 -8.38 -6.13 -8.24
C GLY A 250 -7.02 -6.81 -8.02
N THR A 251 -6.84 -8.00 -8.57
CA THR A 251 -5.55 -8.74 -8.49
C THR A 251 -4.45 -8.02 -9.26
N LEU A 252 -4.73 -7.52 -10.47
CA LEU A 252 -3.78 -6.72 -11.23
C LEU A 252 -3.36 -5.45 -10.47
N PHE A 253 -4.34 -4.72 -9.93
CA PHE A 253 -4.13 -3.52 -9.13
C PHE A 253 -3.24 -3.84 -7.92
N SER A 254 -3.59 -4.88 -7.16
CA SER A 254 -2.82 -5.29 -5.98
C SER A 254 -1.37 -5.61 -6.33
N ALA A 255 -1.15 -6.43 -7.36
CA ALA A 255 0.18 -6.86 -7.78
C ALA A 255 1.04 -5.74 -8.36
N TYR A 256 0.41 -4.73 -8.97
CA TYR A 256 1.08 -3.58 -9.54
C TYR A 256 1.39 -2.49 -8.50
N VAL A 257 0.46 -2.24 -7.58
CA VAL A 257 0.61 -1.20 -6.54
C VAL A 257 1.52 -1.66 -5.41
N SER A 258 1.51 -2.94 -5.04
CA SER A 258 2.40 -3.47 -3.99
C SER A 258 3.88 -3.51 -4.36
N GLY A 259 4.24 -3.27 -5.63
CA GLY A 259 5.61 -3.40 -6.12
C GLY A 259 6.07 -4.82 -6.43
N GLU A 260 5.34 -5.86 -5.98
CA GLU A 260 5.79 -7.26 -6.05
C GLU A 260 6.03 -7.73 -7.48
N LYS A 261 5.12 -7.39 -8.41
CA LYS A 261 5.16 -7.84 -9.81
C LYS A 261 5.29 -6.69 -10.80
N THR A 262 5.45 -5.45 -10.34
CA THR A 262 5.38 -4.22 -11.16
C THR A 262 6.38 -4.23 -12.32
N GLU A 263 7.66 -4.54 -12.06
CA GLU A 263 8.68 -4.57 -13.11
C GLU A 263 8.47 -5.70 -14.12
N GLU A 264 7.99 -6.86 -13.67
CA GLU A 264 7.62 -7.95 -14.58
C GLU A 264 6.43 -7.55 -15.46
N LEU A 265 5.40 -6.93 -14.86
CA LEU A 265 4.21 -6.47 -15.56
C LEU A 265 4.56 -5.39 -16.59
N ARG A 266 5.35 -4.37 -16.22
CA ARG A 266 5.80 -3.30 -17.15
C ARG A 266 6.57 -3.86 -18.33
N ARG A 267 7.45 -4.83 -18.09
CA ARG A 267 8.27 -5.46 -19.13
C ARG A 267 7.45 -6.33 -20.08
N LYS A 268 6.46 -7.08 -19.58
CA LYS A 268 5.69 -8.04 -20.38
C LYS A 268 4.43 -7.44 -21.00
N PHE A 269 3.81 -6.48 -20.32
CA PHE A 269 2.50 -5.90 -20.67
C PHE A 269 2.52 -4.38 -20.56
N PRO A 270 3.40 -3.67 -21.30
CA PRO A 270 3.57 -2.22 -21.18
C PRO A 270 2.27 -1.45 -21.48
N GLU A 271 1.51 -1.85 -22.51
CA GLU A 271 0.24 -1.19 -22.88
C GLU A 271 -0.85 -1.35 -21.79
N LEU A 272 -0.87 -2.50 -21.11
CA LEU A 272 -1.78 -2.72 -19.99
C LEU A 272 -1.39 -1.85 -18.78
N CYS A 273 -0.08 -1.76 -18.49
CA CYS A 273 0.44 -0.94 -17.40
C CYS A 273 0.18 0.54 -17.64
N GLU A 274 0.38 1.03 -18.87
CA GLU A 274 0.04 2.41 -19.24
C GLU A 274 -1.44 2.73 -18.96
N LYS A 275 -2.36 1.85 -19.36
CA LYS A 275 -3.80 2.03 -19.11
C LYS A 275 -4.15 1.95 -17.63
N LEU A 276 -3.45 1.10 -16.86
CA LEU A 276 -3.62 1.03 -15.42
C LEU A 276 -3.13 2.31 -14.74
N GLU A 277 -1.95 2.81 -15.12
CA GLU A 277 -1.36 4.07 -14.62
C GLU A 277 -2.28 5.26 -14.90
N MET A 278 -2.90 5.33 -16.08
CA MET A 278 -3.91 6.35 -16.38
C MET A 278 -5.09 6.34 -15.38
N ILE A 279 -5.47 5.17 -14.87
CA ILE A 279 -6.51 5.04 -13.82
C ILE A 279 -5.95 5.43 -12.45
N LEU A 280 -4.74 4.99 -12.11
CA LEU A 280 -4.08 5.29 -10.83
C LEU A 280 -3.92 6.80 -10.62
N HIS A 281 -3.47 7.52 -11.66
CA HIS A 281 -3.24 8.97 -11.61
C HIS A 281 -4.48 9.82 -11.91
N GLN A 282 -5.63 9.22 -12.25
CA GLN A 282 -6.85 9.96 -12.61
C GLN A 282 -7.38 10.90 -11.51
N LYS A 283 -6.99 10.63 -10.25
CA LYS A 283 -7.49 11.33 -9.05
C LYS A 283 -6.46 12.20 -8.36
N GLU A 284 -5.28 12.33 -8.95
CA GLU A 284 -4.25 13.24 -8.47
C GLU A 284 -4.64 14.69 -8.79
N GLU A 285 -4.30 15.60 -7.89
CA GLU A 285 -4.42 17.02 -8.17
C GLU A 285 -3.24 17.46 -9.04
N PRO A 286 -3.45 18.41 -9.98
CA PRO A 286 -2.33 18.99 -10.69
C PRO A 286 -1.35 19.59 -9.68
N ALA A 287 -0.05 19.34 -9.88
CA ALA A 287 0.99 19.92 -9.05
C ALA A 287 0.84 21.44 -9.01
N ASP A 288 0.38 21.97 -7.89
CA ASP A 288 0.28 23.40 -7.70
C ASP A 288 1.70 23.94 -7.49
N HIS A 289 2.29 24.50 -8.54
CA HIS A 289 3.56 25.21 -8.47
C HIS A 289 3.45 26.57 -7.75
N SER A 290 2.35 26.83 -7.03
CA SER A 290 2.05 28.14 -6.42
C SER A 290 1.66 28.12 -4.93
N ALA A 291 2.20 27.20 -4.12
CA ALA A 291 2.18 27.39 -2.66
C ALA A 291 3.50 28.02 -2.17
N SER A 292 3.86 29.17 -2.75
CA SER A 292 4.72 30.16 -2.10
C SER A 292 3.82 31.20 -1.44
N SER A 293 4.00 31.38 -0.13
CA SER A 293 3.34 32.36 0.72
C SER A 293 1.87 32.05 1.07
N SER A 294 1.63 31.67 2.34
CA SER A 294 1.09 32.57 3.35
C SER A 294 0.32 31.78 4.42
N HIS A 295 0.88 31.66 5.61
CA HIS A 295 0.20 32.01 6.86
C HIS A 295 1.25 32.13 7.99
N VAL A 296 1.84 33.33 8.05
CA VAL A 296 2.32 33.91 9.30
C VAL A 296 1.16 34.77 9.82
N SER A 297 0.61 34.40 10.97
CA SER A 297 0.09 35.28 12.04
C SER A 297 -0.34 34.44 13.22
#